data_AF-A0A534GFG8-F1
#
_entry.id   AF-A0A534GFG8-F1
#
_cell.length_a   1.000
_cell.length_b   1.000
_cell.length_c   1.000
_cell.angle_alpha   90.00
_cell.angle_beta   90.00
_cell.angle_gamma   90.00
#
_symmetry.space_group_name_H-M   'P 1'
#
loop_
_entity.id
_entity.type
_entity.pdbx_description
1 polymer ?
#
loop_
_entity_poly.entity_id
_entity_poly.type
_entity_poly.pdbx_seq_one_letter_code
_entity_poly.pdbx_strand_id
1 'polypeptide(L)'
;MALAADLCDIGAHRTRRIETGRPMNDVTPAPALTQREVLLHALYEASELEHNLMCTYLYAAASLKDGEREGLRAEEAAAVRRWRQVLMGVAIEEMGHLAAVWNITSGLGGAPRFGRSNFPLDPGLLPASVVVKLAPFNADTLQHFVFLERPRGSTEQDGAGFAYERNYVRGGTGGARLTPMGVNYDTVGDFYEALGEGLRALVAHCGEA
;
A
#
# COMPACT_ATOMS: atom_id res chain seq x y z
N MET A 1 13.57 71.02 -3.43
CA MET A 1 14.68 70.90 -2.45
C MET A 1 14.32 69.73 -1.55
N ALA A 2 14.83 68.51 -1.78
CA ALA A 2 16.14 68.03 -1.30
C ALA A 2 16.23 68.21 0.24
N LEU A 3 16.47 67.21 1.09
CA LEU A 3 17.33 66.02 0.97
C LEU A 3 17.10 65.08 2.20
N ALA A 4 17.33 63.75 2.04
CA ALA A 4 17.96 62.76 2.96
C ALA A 4 17.47 62.61 4.43
N ALA A 5 17.53 61.48 5.17
CA ALA A 5 18.06 60.10 5.07
C ALA A 5 17.47 59.37 6.33
N ASP A 6 16.87 58.19 6.24
CA ASP A 6 17.46 56.83 6.33
C ASP A 6 17.26 56.17 7.73
N LEU A 7 17.02 54.85 7.70
CA LEU A 7 17.02 53.87 8.80
C LEU A 7 15.87 53.87 9.85
N CYS A 8 14.85 53.03 9.63
CA CYS A 8 14.62 51.84 10.47
C CYS A 8 13.54 50.94 9.84
N ASP A 9 13.95 49.72 9.53
CA ASP A 9 13.18 48.62 8.94
C ASP A 9 12.36 47.88 10.03
N ILE A 10 11.56 46.90 9.59
CA ILE A 10 10.86 45.83 10.35
C ILE A 10 9.34 46.05 10.49
N GLY A 11 8.59 45.43 9.57
CA GLY A 11 7.24 44.94 9.88
C GLY A 11 6.15 45.26 8.86
N ALA A 12 6.27 44.80 7.62
CA ALA A 12 5.11 44.76 6.71
C ALA A 12 5.05 43.42 5.96
N HIS A 13 4.45 42.42 6.60
CA HIS A 13 4.01 41.19 5.94
C HIS A 13 2.94 41.54 4.90
N ARG A 14 3.35 41.65 3.64
CA ARG A 14 2.45 41.75 2.49
C ARG A 14 1.93 40.34 2.18
N THR A 15 0.66 40.12 2.49
CA THR A 15 -0.11 38.90 2.19
C THR A 15 -0.11 38.64 0.67
N ARG A 16 0.62 37.62 0.21
CA ARG A 16 0.48 37.13 -1.17
C ARG A 16 -0.80 36.31 -1.27
N ARG A 17 -1.69 36.76 -2.14
CA ARG A 17 -2.91 36.08 -2.57
C ARG A 17 -2.50 34.78 -3.28
N ILE A 18 -2.99 33.64 -2.77
CA ILE A 18 -2.79 32.33 -3.41
C ILE A 18 -3.65 32.31 -4.67
N GLU A 19 -3.01 32.29 -5.84
CA GLU A 19 -3.71 32.05 -7.11
C GLU A 19 -4.12 30.58 -7.18
N THR A 20 -5.43 30.35 -7.21
CA THR A 20 -6.07 29.07 -7.45
C THR A 20 -6.12 28.81 -8.96
N GLY A 21 -5.40 27.78 -9.43
CA GLY A 21 -5.54 27.33 -10.83
C GLY A 21 -4.35 26.64 -11.45
N ARG A 22 -3.98 25.45 -10.97
CA ARG A 22 -3.34 24.41 -11.80
C ARG A 22 -3.53 23.05 -11.09
N PRO A 23 -4.09 22.01 -11.73
CA PRO A 23 -4.02 20.67 -11.14
C PRO A 23 -2.54 20.28 -11.07
N MET A 24 -2.01 20.21 -9.85
CA MET A 24 -0.63 19.83 -9.56
C MET A 24 -0.48 18.30 -9.61
N ASN A 25 -0.87 17.69 -10.72
CA ASN A 25 -0.52 16.32 -11.06
C ASN A 25 0.30 16.35 -12.34
N ASP A 26 1.52 16.87 -12.24
CA ASP A 26 2.56 16.62 -13.22
C ASP A 26 3.49 15.60 -12.57
N VAL A 27 3.02 14.35 -12.46
CA VAL A 27 3.87 13.23 -12.11
C VAL A 27 4.75 13.02 -13.33
N THR A 28 5.95 13.58 -13.34
CA THR A 28 7.01 13.10 -14.23
C THR A 28 7.60 11.87 -13.53
N PRO A 29 7.24 10.62 -13.90
CA PRO A 29 7.63 9.43 -13.13
C PRO A 29 8.91 8.78 -13.68
N ALA A 30 9.41 9.22 -14.84
CA ALA A 30 10.26 8.39 -15.69
C ALA A 30 11.71 8.16 -15.19
N PRO A 31 12.46 9.12 -14.61
CA PRO A 31 13.87 8.87 -14.28
C PRO A 31 14.09 8.04 -13.00
N ALA A 32 13.14 8.09 -12.06
CA ALA A 32 13.28 7.44 -10.76
C ALA A 32 12.91 5.95 -10.82
N LEU A 33 11.91 5.57 -11.61
CA LEU A 33 11.49 4.17 -11.76
C LEU A 33 12.42 3.34 -12.65
N THR A 34 13.31 3.97 -13.43
CA THR A 34 14.41 3.28 -14.12
C THR A 34 15.60 2.99 -13.21
N GLN A 35 15.59 3.45 -11.95
CA GLN A 35 16.65 3.12 -11.00
C GLN A 35 16.33 1.79 -10.32
N ARG A 36 17.23 0.83 -10.49
CA ARG A 36 17.14 -0.51 -9.89
C ARG A 36 16.86 -0.46 -8.39
N GLU A 37 17.49 0.46 -7.67
CA GLU A 37 17.36 0.59 -6.21
C GLU A 37 15.96 1.04 -5.78
N VAL A 38 15.30 1.87 -6.60
CA VAL A 38 13.91 2.29 -6.37
C VAL A 38 12.96 1.12 -6.58
N LEU A 39 13.18 0.32 -7.63
CA LEU A 39 12.39 -0.88 -7.88
C LEU A 39 12.58 -1.95 -6.81
N LEU A 40 13.81 -2.16 -6.35
CA LEU A 40 14.08 -3.07 -5.23
C LEU A 40 13.39 -2.61 -3.94
N HIS A 41 13.38 -1.31 -3.66
CA HIS A 41 12.64 -0.79 -2.51
C HIS A 41 11.14 -1.11 -2.63
N ALA A 42 10.54 -0.82 -3.78
CA ALA A 42 9.13 -1.14 -4.03
C ALA A 42 8.85 -2.64 -3.94
N LEU A 43 9.73 -3.51 -4.44
CA LEU A 43 9.58 -4.97 -4.31
C LEU A 43 9.65 -5.45 -2.84
N TYR A 44 10.42 -4.78 -1.99
CA TYR A 44 10.40 -5.07 -0.56
C TYR A 44 9.09 -4.62 0.09
N GLU A 45 8.54 -3.47 -0.32
CA GLU A 45 7.21 -3.05 0.13
C GLU A 45 6.11 -4.04 -0.32
N ALA A 46 6.20 -4.53 -1.56
CA ALA A 46 5.33 -5.57 -2.07
C ALA A 46 5.44 -6.87 -1.25
N SER A 47 6.67 -7.30 -0.94
CA SER A 47 6.88 -8.50 -0.11
C SER A 47 6.23 -8.36 1.27
N GLU A 48 6.34 -7.18 1.89
CA GLU A 48 5.68 -6.90 3.16
C GLU A 48 4.16 -6.90 3.02
N LEU A 49 3.63 -6.28 1.96
CA LEU A 49 2.20 -6.23 1.70
C LEU A 49 1.62 -7.64 1.62
N GLU A 50 2.13 -8.49 0.72
CA GLU A 50 1.58 -9.83 0.50
C GLU A 50 1.70 -10.72 1.73
N HIS A 51 2.84 -10.66 2.42
CA HIS A 51 3.01 -11.44 3.65
C HIS A 51 2.00 -11.03 4.73
N ASN A 52 1.79 -9.73 4.91
CA ASN A 52 0.90 -9.22 5.92
C ASN A 52 -0.56 -9.51 5.57
N LEU A 53 -0.99 -9.35 4.32
CA LEU A 53 -2.33 -9.69 3.87
C LEU A 53 -2.60 -11.19 4.03
N MET A 54 -1.67 -12.05 3.60
CA MET A 54 -1.71 -13.50 3.85
C MET A 54 -1.98 -13.81 5.33
N CYS A 55 -1.27 -13.16 6.26
CA CYS A 55 -1.47 -13.36 7.69
C CYS A 55 -2.87 -12.97 8.16
N THR A 56 -3.44 -11.88 7.65
CA THR A 56 -4.80 -11.46 7.99
C THR A 56 -5.85 -12.47 7.50
N TYR A 57 -5.71 -12.99 6.28
CA TYR A 57 -6.59 -14.02 5.72
C TYR A 57 -6.50 -15.32 6.53
N LEU A 58 -5.29 -15.77 6.87
CA LEU A 58 -5.08 -16.96 7.70
C LEU A 58 -5.70 -16.81 9.09
N TYR A 59 -5.56 -15.65 9.72
CA TYR A 59 -6.16 -15.39 11.03
C TYR A 59 -7.68 -15.40 10.98
N ALA A 60 -8.28 -14.70 9.99
CA ALA A 60 -9.73 -14.72 9.80
C ALA A 60 -10.24 -16.14 9.56
N ALA A 61 -9.57 -16.92 8.70
CA ALA A 61 -9.90 -18.32 8.48
C ALA A 61 -9.81 -19.11 9.79
N ALA A 62 -8.71 -19.00 10.54
CA ALA A 62 -8.51 -19.72 11.80
C ALA A 62 -9.54 -19.36 12.89
N SER A 63 -10.08 -18.15 12.87
CA SER A 63 -11.08 -17.69 13.84
C SER A 63 -12.50 -18.23 13.62
N LEU A 64 -12.78 -18.80 12.44
CA LEU A 64 -14.05 -19.46 12.17
C LEU A 64 -14.22 -20.69 13.07
N LYS A 65 -15.47 -21.00 13.44
CA LYS A 65 -15.79 -22.20 14.21
C LYS A 65 -15.50 -23.51 13.47
N ASP A 66 -15.19 -24.57 14.22
CA ASP A 66 -14.90 -25.91 13.69
C ASP A 66 -16.13 -26.85 13.68
N GLY A 67 -17.17 -26.41 12.96
CA GLY A 67 -18.34 -27.24 12.67
C GLY A 67 -19.28 -27.49 13.86
N GLU A 68 -19.97 -28.63 13.81
CA GLU A 68 -21.05 -28.96 14.77
C GLU A 68 -20.54 -29.16 16.20
N ARG A 69 -19.26 -29.53 16.37
CA ARG A 69 -18.62 -29.67 17.69
C ARG A 69 -18.58 -28.36 18.48
N GLU A 70 -18.64 -27.23 17.78
CA GLU A 70 -18.68 -25.89 18.36
C GLU A 70 -20.09 -25.25 18.32
N GLY A 71 -21.12 -26.10 18.19
CA GLY A 71 -22.53 -25.73 18.31
C GLY A 71 -23.16 -25.17 17.04
N LEU A 72 -22.55 -25.40 15.87
CA LEU A 72 -23.17 -25.06 14.59
C LEU A 72 -24.21 -26.12 14.19
N ARG A 73 -25.29 -25.71 13.53
CA ARG A 73 -26.17 -26.63 12.79
C ARG A 73 -25.42 -27.19 11.58
N ALA A 74 -25.83 -28.36 11.07
CA ALA A 74 -25.18 -28.99 9.92
C ALA A 74 -25.06 -28.07 8.68
N GLU A 75 -26.10 -27.28 8.41
CA GLU A 75 -26.11 -26.29 7.31
C GLU A 75 -25.12 -25.15 7.55
N GLU A 76 -25.05 -24.63 8.78
CA GLU A 76 -24.10 -23.58 9.18
C GLU A 76 -22.66 -24.10 9.13
N ALA A 77 -22.43 -25.33 9.61
CA ALA A 77 -21.14 -25.99 9.52
C ALA A 77 -20.70 -26.17 8.07
N ALA A 78 -21.62 -26.51 7.16
CA ALA A 78 -21.34 -26.58 5.73
C ALA A 78 -21.00 -25.20 5.14
N ALA A 79 -21.70 -24.13 5.53
CA ALA A 79 -21.40 -22.77 5.10
C ALA A 79 -20.02 -22.31 5.60
N VAL A 80 -19.74 -22.48 6.89
CA VAL A 80 -18.44 -22.12 7.51
C VAL A 80 -17.28 -22.88 6.87
N ARG A 81 -17.46 -24.17 6.55
CA ARG A 81 -16.45 -24.92 5.78
C ARG A 81 -16.17 -24.27 4.43
N ARG A 82 -17.20 -23.88 3.67
CA ARG A 82 -17.00 -23.19 2.38
C ARG A 82 -16.28 -21.85 2.54
N TRP A 83 -16.69 -21.02 3.50
CA TRP A 83 -16.04 -19.74 3.75
C TRP A 83 -14.57 -19.89 4.16
N ARG A 84 -14.27 -20.88 5.02
CA ARG A 84 -12.88 -21.22 5.38
C ARG A 84 -12.07 -21.60 4.15
N GLN A 85 -12.62 -22.42 3.25
CA GLN A 85 -11.92 -22.80 2.01
C GLN A 85 -11.64 -21.59 1.11
N VAL A 86 -12.58 -20.65 0.99
CA VAL A 86 -12.37 -19.41 0.23
C VAL A 86 -11.22 -18.59 0.83
N LEU A 87 -11.25 -18.31 2.13
CA LEU A 87 -10.19 -17.53 2.80
C LEU A 87 -8.82 -18.20 2.72
N MET A 88 -8.78 -19.53 2.87
CA MET A 88 -7.54 -20.29 2.69
C MET A 88 -7.04 -20.25 1.23
N GLY A 89 -7.96 -20.25 0.25
CA GLY A 89 -7.64 -20.08 -1.16
C GLY A 89 -6.95 -18.73 -1.41
N VAL A 90 -7.55 -17.63 -0.93
CA VAL A 90 -6.96 -16.29 -1.07
C VAL A 90 -5.60 -16.21 -0.35
N ALA A 91 -5.47 -16.77 0.85
CA ALA A 91 -4.17 -16.81 1.54
C ALA A 91 -3.09 -17.57 0.74
N ILE A 92 -3.47 -18.63 -0.01
CA ILE A 92 -2.55 -19.35 -0.90
C ILE A 92 -2.22 -18.51 -2.13
N GLU A 93 -3.16 -17.74 -2.68
CA GLU A 93 -2.90 -16.78 -3.76
C GLU A 93 -1.86 -15.74 -3.31
N GLU A 94 -1.97 -15.21 -2.09
CA GLU A 94 -0.96 -14.28 -1.53
C GLU A 94 0.43 -14.92 -1.37
N MET A 95 0.51 -16.21 -1.01
CA MET A 95 1.78 -16.94 -1.03
C MET A 95 2.37 -17.00 -2.44
N GLY A 96 1.52 -17.13 -3.46
CA GLY A 96 1.90 -17.09 -4.87
C GLY A 96 2.40 -15.73 -5.30
N HIS A 97 1.70 -14.64 -4.94
CA HIS A 97 2.14 -13.27 -5.21
C HIS A 97 3.49 -12.97 -4.58
N LEU A 98 3.65 -13.34 -3.31
CA LEU A 98 4.90 -13.20 -2.59
C LEU A 98 6.05 -13.97 -3.25
N ALA A 99 5.82 -15.21 -3.67
CA ALA A 99 6.82 -15.98 -4.41
C ALA A 99 7.21 -15.29 -5.73
N ALA A 100 6.24 -14.72 -6.45
CA ALA A 100 6.51 -13.96 -7.67
C ALA A 100 7.35 -12.70 -7.40
N VAL A 101 6.98 -11.91 -6.38
CA VAL A 101 7.74 -10.72 -5.96
C VAL A 101 9.18 -11.08 -5.60
N TRP A 102 9.40 -12.17 -4.88
CA TRP A 102 10.74 -12.64 -4.53
C TRP A 102 11.55 -13.13 -5.72
N ASN A 103 10.93 -13.79 -6.69
CA ASN A 103 11.60 -14.21 -7.92
C ASN A 103 12.04 -12.98 -8.74
N ILE A 104 11.17 -11.97 -8.88
CA ILE A 104 11.50 -10.71 -9.55
C ILE A 104 12.63 -9.97 -8.80
N THR A 105 12.54 -9.89 -7.47
CA THR A 105 13.57 -9.31 -6.61
C THR A 105 14.93 -9.96 -6.84
N SER A 106 14.95 -11.29 -6.86
CA SER A 106 16.17 -12.08 -7.11
C SER A 106 16.69 -11.89 -8.53
N GLY A 107 15.80 -11.80 -9.52
CA GLY A 107 16.14 -11.51 -10.92
C GLY A 107 16.80 -10.15 -11.11
N LEU A 108 16.42 -9.16 -10.29
CA LEU A 108 17.11 -7.87 -10.23
C LEU A 108 18.40 -7.92 -9.38
N GLY A 109 18.80 -9.06 -8.82
CA GLY A 109 19.97 -9.20 -7.94
C GLY A 109 19.74 -8.63 -6.52
N GLY A 110 18.49 -8.46 -6.11
CA GLY A 110 18.12 -8.21 -4.72
C GLY A 110 18.05 -9.49 -3.91
N ALA A 111 17.92 -9.37 -2.59
CA ALA A 111 17.74 -10.51 -1.69
C ALA A 111 16.30 -10.53 -1.17
N PRO A 112 15.53 -11.61 -1.37
CA PRO A 112 14.23 -11.81 -0.73
C PRO A 112 14.31 -11.58 0.78
N ARG A 113 13.39 -10.77 1.31
CA ARG A 113 13.34 -10.43 2.74
C ARG A 113 11.92 -10.12 3.19
N PHE A 114 11.72 -10.29 4.50
CA PHE A 114 10.59 -9.73 5.23
C PHE A 114 11.08 -8.78 6.32
N GLY A 115 10.34 -7.70 6.53
CA GLY A 115 10.23 -7.01 7.79
C GLY A 115 9.47 -7.88 8.79
N ARG A 116 9.86 -7.78 10.05
CA ARG A 116 9.26 -8.54 11.15
C ARG A 116 8.42 -7.60 12.02
N SER A 117 7.60 -6.79 11.36
CA SER A 117 6.72 -5.84 12.04
C SER A 117 5.63 -6.60 12.81
N ASN A 118 5.20 -6.05 13.95
CA ASN A 118 4.13 -6.64 14.75
C ASN A 118 2.77 -6.08 14.28
N PHE A 119 1.72 -6.89 14.36
CA PHE A 119 0.35 -6.43 14.16
C PHE A 119 -0.19 -5.73 15.42
N PRO A 120 -1.06 -4.71 15.28
CA PRO A 120 -1.41 -4.02 14.03
C PRO A 120 -0.22 -3.21 13.50
N LEU A 121 -0.12 -3.07 12.18
CA LEU A 121 0.95 -2.26 11.58
C LEU A 121 0.71 -0.77 11.84
N ASP A 122 1.79 -0.03 12.12
CA ASP A 122 1.74 1.42 12.21
C ASP A 122 1.30 2.05 10.87
N PRO A 123 0.41 3.06 10.88
CA PRO A 123 -0.01 3.75 9.66
C PRO A 123 1.18 4.28 8.84
N GLY A 124 1.15 4.06 7.53
CA GLY A 124 2.18 4.53 6.60
C GLY A 124 3.34 3.57 6.36
N LEU A 125 3.38 2.43 7.07
CA LEU A 125 4.39 1.40 6.85
C LEU A 125 4.24 0.73 5.47
N LEU A 126 3.00 0.45 5.06
CA LEU A 126 2.67 -0.17 3.78
C LEU A 126 2.16 0.86 2.74
N PRO A 127 2.27 0.56 1.44
CA PRO A 127 1.66 1.36 0.38
C PRO A 127 0.13 1.36 0.46
N ALA A 128 -0.50 2.21 -0.34
CA ALA A 128 -1.96 2.33 -0.46
C ALA A 128 -2.72 2.66 0.83
N SER A 129 -2.01 3.16 1.85
CA SER A 129 -2.54 3.40 3.19
C SER A 129 -3.37 2.19 3.64
N VAL A 130 -2.89 0.96 3.57
CA VAL A 130 -3.71 -0.18 4.04
C VAL A 130 -3.68 -0.27 5.57
N VAL A 131 -4.83 -0.50 6.20
CA VAL A 131 -4.89 -0.85 7.63
C VAL A 131 -4.72 -2.35 7.74
N VAL A 132 -3.69 -2.81 8.45
CA VAL A 132 -3.41 -4.23 8.57
C VAL A 132 -3.36 -4.62 10.04
N LYS A 133 -4.32 -5.46 10.44
CA LYS A 133 -4.43 -6.00 11.80
C LYS A 133 -5.05 -7.39 11.76
N LEU A 134 -4.75 -8.20 12.77
CA LEU A 134 -5.39 -9.50 12.95
C LEU A 134 -6.80 -9.28 13.53
N ALA A 135 -7.83 -9.64 12.77
CA ALA A 135 -9.22 -9.51 13.18
C ALA A 135 -9.99 -10.82 12.90
N PRO A 136 -10.86 -11.27 13.82
CA PRO A 136 -11.63 -12.48 13.60
C PRO A 136 -12.63 -12.29 12.46
N PHE A 137 -13.09 -13.40 11.90
CA PHE A 137 -14.09 -13.42 10.85
C PHE A 137 -15.40 -12.83 11.36
N ASN A 138 -15.81 -11.74 10.72
CA ASN A 138 -17.11 -11.12 10.86
C ASN A 138 -17.38 -10.32 9.57
N ALA A 139 -18.55 -9.67 9.49
CA ALA A 139 -18.93 -8.91 8.31
C ALA A 139 -17.98 -7.73 8.03
N ASP A 140 -17.49 -7.04 9.06
CA ASP A 140 -16.57 -5.91 8.92
C ASP A 140 -15.19 -6.34 8.41
N THR A 141 -14.64 -7.43 8.92
CA THR A 141 -13.39 -8.02 8.44
C THR A 141 -13.52 -8.47 6.99
N LEU A 142 -14.66 -9.05 6.60
CA LEU A 142 -14.90 -9.44 5.21
C LEU A 142 -15.02 -8.21 4.30
N GLN A 143 -15.73 -7.16 4.74
CA GLN A 143 -15.81 -5.91 3.98
C GLN A 143 -14.42 -5.27 3.82
N HIS A 144 -13.58 -5.35 4.84
CA HIS A 144 -12.19 -4.90 4.75
C HIS A 144 -11.40 -5.66 3.68
N PHE A 145 -11.54 -6.98 3.59
CA PHE A 145 -10.93 -7.77 2.51
C PHE A 145 -11.46 -7.35 1.12
N VAL A 146 -12.77 -7.16 0.98
CA VAL A 146 -13.36 -6.65 -0.27
C VAL A 146 -12.81 -5.27 -0.63
N PHE A 147 -12.64 -4.40 0.37
CA PHE A 147 -12.02 -3.11 0.18
C PHE A 147 -10.57 -3.26 -0.30
N LEU A 148 -9.74 -4.09 0.31
CA LEU A 148 -8.34 -4.28 -0.09
C LEU A 148 -8.21 -4.74 -1.55
N GLU A 149 -9.06 -5.67 -1.98
CA GLU A 149 -9.05 -6.25 -3.34
C GLU A 149 -9.79 -5.41 -4.39
N ARG A 150 -10.29 -4.24 -4.00
CA ARG A 150 -11.15 -3.44 -4.88
C ARG A 150 -10.39 -2.98 -6.14
N PRO A 151 -11.03 -3.01 -7.32
CA PRO A 151 -10.44 -2.47 -8.53
C PRO A 151 -10.31 -0.94 -8.46
N ARG A 152 -9.42 -0.37 -9.29
CA ARG A 152 -9.31 1.08 -9.47
C ARG A 152 -10.67 1.69 -9.79
N GLY A 153 -10.99 2.79 -9.11
CA GLY A 153 -12.25 3.52 -9.29
C GLY A 153 -13.45 2.92 -8.55
N SER A 154 -13.26 1.83 -7.80
CA SER A 154 -14.28 1.29 -6.92
C SER A 154 -14.68 2.28 -5.81
N THR A 155 -15.97 2.31 -5.48
CA THR A 155 -16.53 3.08 -4.36
C THR A 155 -16.80 2.21 -3.12
N GLU A 156 -16.28 0.99 -3.10
CA GLU A 156 -16.38 0.10 -1.93
C GLU A 156 -15.83 0.81 -0.69
N GLN A 157 -16.60 0.74 0.40
CA GLN A 157 -16.21 1.31 1.67
C GLN A 157 -15.45 0.27 2.50
N ASP A 158 -14.56 0.73 3.37
CA ASP A 158 -13.87 -0.16 4.29
C ASP A 158 -14.81 -0.64 5.42
N GLY A 159 -14.49 -1.78 6.03
CA GLY A 159 -15.23 -2.34 7.16
C GLY A 159 -15.15 -1.48 8.41
N ALA A 160 -16.15 -1.59 9.30
CA ALA A 160 -16.14 -0.82 10.54
C ALA A 160 -14.92 -1.16 11.40
N GLY A 161 -14.22 -0.13 11.89
CA GLY A 161 -13.00 -0.28 12.69
C GLY A 161 -11.72 -0.48 11.87
N PHE A 162 -11.77 -0.45 10.54
CA PHE A 162 -10.59 -0.41 9.67
C PHE A 162 -10.31 0.97 9.06
N ALA A 163 -11.12 1.97 9.42
CA ALA A 163 -10.90 3.36 9.00
C ALA A 163 -9.57 3.92 9.52
N TYR A 164 -9.01 4.87 8.77
CA TYR A 164 -7.78 5.57 9.12
C TYR A 164 -7.92 6.37 10.40
N GLU A 165 -7.22 5.97 11.46
CA GLU A 165 -7.08 6.81 12.66
C GLU A 165 -6.27 8.08 12.36
N ARG A 166 -5.38 8.04 11.35
CA ARG A 166 -4.59 9.17 10.86
C ARG A 166 -4.36 9.04 9.35
N ASN A 167 -4.65 10.11 8.60
CA ASN A 167 -4.29 10.20 7.19
C ASN A 167 -2.78 10.42 7.05
N TYR A 168 -2.04 9.36 6.71
CA TYR A 168 -0.61 9.44 6.44
C TYR A 168 -0.37 9.40 4.93
N VAL A 169 0.17 10.50 4.38
CA VAL A 169 0.55 10.58 2.96
C VAL A 169 2.03 10.25 2.83
N ARG A 170 2.34 9.18 2.08
CA ARG A 170 3.71 8.74 1.82
C ARG A 170 4.34 9.55 0.67
N GLY A 171 5.52 10.09 0.91
CA GLY A 171 6.25 10.92 -0.05
C GLY A 171 5.91 12.42 0.04
N GLY A 172 6.94 13.24 0.22
CA GLY A 172 6.84 14.72 0.21
C GLY A 172 6.91 15.32 -1.20
N THR A 173 6.50 16.59 -1.30
CA THR A 173 6.18 17.32 -2.55
C THR A 173 7.38 17.61 -3.47
N GLY A 174 7.26 17.18 -4.73
CA GLY A 174 7.74 17.90 -5.92
C GLY A 174 9.23 17.88 -6.29
N GLY A 175 10.11 17.24 -5.50
CA GLY A 175 11.55 17.19 -5.78
C GLY A 175 12.03 15.88 -6.42
N ALA A 176 13.16 15.95 -7.15
CA ALA A 176 13.90 14.75 -7.57
C ALA A 176 14.36 13.99 -6.33
N ARG A 177 13.96 12.71 -6.23
CA ARG A 177 14.27 11.86 -5.07
C ARG A 177 15.68 11.31 -5.22
N LEU A 178 16.53 11.58 -4.23
CA LEU A 178 17.91 11.10 -4.18
C LEU A 178 18.03 9.69 -3.57
N THR A 179 17.03 9.27 -2.79
CA THR A 179 17.00 7.97 -2.10
C THR A 179 15.68 7.24 -2.36
N PRO A 180 15.67 5.90 -2.47
CA PRO A 180 14.44 5.13 -2.51
C PRO A 180 13.58 5.40 -1.27
N MET A 181 12.30 5.73 -1.49
CA MET A 181 11.34 6.02 -0.43
C MET A 181 9.94 5.59 -0.86
N GLY A 182 9.13 5.18 0.11
CA GLY A 182 7.73 4.81 -0.09
C GLY A 182 6.91 5.95 -0.69
N VAL A 183 6.04 5.57 -1.64
CA VAL A 183 5.11 6.46 -2.35
C VAL A 183 3.68 6.15 -1.92
N ASN A 184 2.80 7.15 -1.98
CA ASN A 184 1.38 6.93 -1.74
C ASN A 184 0.69 6.44 -3.01
N TYR A 185 -0.26 5.54 -2.83
CA TYR A 185 -1.12 4.99 -3.87
C TYR A 185 -2.55 4.99 -3.35
N ASP A 186 -3.55 4.94 -4.23
CA ASP A 186 -4.96 4.93 -3.80
C ASP A 186 -5.46 3.48 -3.56
N THR A 187 -4.90 2.51 -4.29
CA THR A 187 -5.20 1.08 -4.16
C THR A 187 -3.93 0.23 -4.27
N VAL A 188 -4.02 -1.04 -3.84
CA VAL A 188 -2.96 -2.04 -4.05
C VAL A 188 -2.70 -2.24 -5.56
N GLY A 189 -3.75 -2.19 -6.38
CA GLY A 189 -3.63 -2.25 -7.84
C GLY A 189 -2.80 -1.10 -8.43
N ASP A 190 -2.99 0.13 -7.95
CA ASP A 190 -2.20 1.28 -8.41
C ASP A 190 -0.71 1.13 -8.10
N PHE A 191 -0.39 0.57 -6.93
CA PHE A 191 0.98 0.27 -6.54
C PHE A 191 1.62 -0.75 -7.50
N TYR A 192 0.93 -1.85 -7.79
CA TYR A 192 1.44 -2.88 -8.70
C TYR A 192 1.53 -2.41 -10.15
N GLU A 193 0.61 -1.56 -10.62
CA GLU A 193 0.69 -0.98 -11.95
C GLU A 193 1.93 -0.10 -12.09
N ALA A 194 2.20 0.78 -11.13
CA ALA A 194 3.39 1.62 -11.10
C ALA A 194 4.69 0.80 -11.02
N LEU A 195 4.72 -0.26 -10.20
CA LEU A 195 5.84 -1.19 -10.13
C LEU A 195 6.07 -1.88 -11.48
N GLY A 196 5.01 -2.35 -12.12
CA GLY A 196 5.07 -3.00 -13.43
C GLY A 196 5.55 -2.05 -14.54
N GLU A 197 5.11 -0.79 -14.54
CA GLU A 197 5.61 0.24 -15.45
C GLU A 197 7.10 0.51 -15.25
N GLY A 198 7.54 0.61 -13.99
CA GLY A 198 8.94 0.80 -13.66
C GLY A 198 9.84 -0.36 -14.10
N LEU A 199 9.38 -1.61 -13.89
CA LEU A 199 10.08 -2.80 -14.37
C LEU A 199 10.21 -2.80 -15.90
N ARG A 200 9.12 -2.49 -16.63
CA ARG A 200 9.15 -2.37 -18.10
C ARG A 200 10.10 -1.27 -18.57
N ALA A 201 10.11 -0.13 -17.89
CA ALA A 201 11.01 0.98 -18.22
C ALA A 201 12.48 0.62 -17.97
N LEU A 202 12.79 -0.08 -16.87
CA LEU A 202 14.14 -0.59 -16.60
C LEU A 202 14.59 -1.55 -17.71
N VAL A 203 13.75 -2.51 -18.10
CA VAL A 203 14.06 -3.46 -19.17
C VAL A 203 14.26 -2.74 -20.51
N ALA A 204 13.41 -1.76 -20.83
CA ALA A 204 13.58 -0.96 -22.05
C ALA A 204 14.91 -0.16 -22.06
N HIS A 205 15.41 0.23 -20.89
CA HIS A 205 16.65 0.97 -20.73
C HIS A 205 17.90 0.07 -20.75
N CYS A 206 17.85 -1.07 -20.06
CA CYS A 206 19.01 -1.94 -19.83
C CYS A 206 19.05 -3.20 -20.71
N GLY A 207 17.93 -3.58 -21.34
CA GLY A 207 17.73 -4.87 -22.01
C GLY A 207 17.29 -5.99 -21.07
N GLU A 208 16.87 -7.11 -21.65
CA GLU A 208 16.72 -8.39 -20.95
C GLU A 208 18.07 -9.15 -21.00
N ALA A 209 18.42 -9.85 -19.92
CA ALA A 209 19.64 -10.64 -19.82
C ALA A 209 19.43 -12.08 -20.30
#